data_AF-G5AB57-F1
#
_entry.id   AF-G5AB57-F1
#
_cell.length_a   1.000
_cell.length_b   1.000
_cell.length_c   1.000
_cell.angle_alpha   90.00
_cell.angle_beta   90.00
_cell.angle_gamma   90.00
#
_symmetry.space_group_name_H-M   'P 1'
#
loop_
_entity.id
_entity.type
_entity.pdbx_description
1 polymer ?
#
loop_
_entity_poly.entity_id
_entity_poly.type
_entity_poly.pdbx_seq_one_letter_code
_entity_poly.pdbx_strand_id
1 'polypeptide(L)'
;MLAATALASVAALLVASIPSADAHGYMLIPESQFKGSATSAWIVQIDPVWTSNDWDGNNAGSVDAFKALKTANNFKDLKTLMDDTSVYGADCGFTDPNGTPQPIPTDGKATFSRAIVHVGPCEIWLDDKKVLYEDDCFSKYGNENQDIKSVFPVDYSSCDNGGCKEMRFYWLAFQGVDGKTVWQSYKDCIPLQGTGGGGGGSSTSQTQSSSTGDSNSPSSGHSNTPPSSDSNSPSSGDSNTPSSGESTTPAPESNDSTTTQGSSAETPSVATPSVETPEVTPAPSSKCNGRKRRN
;
A
#
# COMPACT_ATOMS: atom_id res chain seq x y z
N MET A 1 26.17 72.53 -1.76
CA MET A 1 25.29 71.62 -2.53
C MET A 1 25.17 70.33 -1.74
N LEU A 2 23.97 69.77 -1.59
CA LEU A 2 23.77 68.50 -0.87
C LEU A 2 23.98 67.33 -1.85
N ALA A 3 24.83 66.37 -1.48
CA ALA A 3 25.02 65.14 -2.25
C ALA A 3 23.94 64.13 -1.87
N ALA A 4 23.16 63.66 -2.85
CA ALA A 4 22.16 62.63 -2.64
C ALA A 4 22.76 61.24 -2.89
N THR A 5 23.01 60.47 -1.83
CA THR A 5 23.43 59.07 -1.91
C THR A 5 22.25 58.18 -2.30
N ALA A 6 22.24 57.70 -3.55
CA ALA A 6 21.24 56.75 -4.02
C ALA A 6 21.54 55.34 -3.50
N LEU A 7 20.78 54.87 -2.51
CA LEU A 7 20.78 53.47 -2.07
C LEU A 7 19.90 52.64 -3.00
N ALA A 8 20.52 51.83 -3.85
CA ALA A 8 19.82 50.90 -4.74
C ALA A 8 19.45 49.61 -3.99
N SER A 9 18.20 49.50 -3.53
CA SER A 9 17.69 48.31 -2.85
C SER A 9 17.56 47.13 -3.83
N VAL A 10 18.46 46.15 -3.74
CA VAL A 10 18.36 44.88 -4.47
C VAL A 10 17.32 43.99 -3.79
N ALA A 11 16.10 43.99 -4.31
CA ALA A 11 15.06 43.07 -3.86
C ALA A 11 15.33 41.65 -4.38
N ALA A 12 15.93 40.80 -3.55
CA ALA A 12 16.13 39.39 -3.86
C ALA A 12 14.79 38.65 -3.85
N LEU A 13 14.29 38.29 -5.05
CA LEU A 13 13.14 37.41 -5.20
C LEU A 13 13.52 35.98 -4.80
N LEU A 14 13.39 35.65 -3.51
CA LEU A 14 13.31 34.25 -3.10
C LEU A 14 12.01 33.67 -3.66
N VAL A 15 12.13 32.91 -4.75
CA VAL A 15 11.11 31.94 -5.13
C VAL A 15 11.14 30.86 -4.06
N ALA A 16 10.27 30.99 -3.07
CA ALA A 16 10.06 29.95 -2.09
C ALA A 16 9.40 28.76 -2.80
N SER A 17 10.21 27.78 -3.19
CA SER A 17 9.74 26.45 -3.56
C SER A 17 9.04 25.85 -2.36
N ILE A 18 7.72 26.06 -2.25
CA ILE A 18 6.89 25.37 -1.27
C ILE A 18 7.11 23.88 -1.51
N PRO A 19 7.64 23.12 -0.53
CA PRO A 19 7.70 21.69 -0.69
C PRO A 19 6.27 21.19 -0.81
N SER A 20 5.92 20.58 -1.94
CA SER A 20 4.65 19.87 -2.08
C SER A 20 4.63 18.80 -1.00
N ALA A 21 3.88 19.05 0.08
CA ALA A 21 3.72 18.10 1.16
C ALA A 21 3.00 16.88 0.57
N ASP A 22 3.77 15.82 0.34
CA ASP A 22 3.26 14.57 -0.19
C ASP A 22 2.37 13.95 0.89
N ALA A 23 1.06 14.23 0.80
CA ALA A 23 0.06 13.91 1.81
C ALA A 23 -0.69 12.58 1.54
N HIS A 24 -0.46 11.97 0.38
CA HIS A 24 -1.17 10.79 -0.12
C HIS A 24 -0.16 9.79 -0.71
N GLY A 25 -0.58 8.67 -1.30
CA GLY A 25 0.34 7.55 -1.61
C GLY A 25 0.08 6.81 -2.93
N TYR A 26 1.06 5.97 -3.28
CA TYR A 26 1.11 5.11 -4.47
C TYR A 26 1.89 3.83 -4.15
N MET A 27 1.79 2.79 -4.97
CA MET A 27 2.58 1.57 -4.85
C MET A 27 4.07 1.84 -5.14
N LEU A 28 4.89 1.69 -4.10
CA LEU A 28 6.34 1.87 -4.17
C LEU A 28 7.07 0.57 -4.56
N ILE A 29 6.52 -0.59 -4.19
CA ILE A 29 7.06 -1.90 -4.55
C ILE A 29 5.89 -2.82 -4.94
N PRO A 30 5.89 -3.42 -6.14
CA PRO A 30 6.66 -3.00 -7.32
C PRO A 30 6.36 -1.52 -7.67
N GLU A 31 7.29 -0.83 -8.34
CA GLU A 31 7.28 0.63 -8.49
C GLU A 31 6.20 1.12 -9.49
N SER A 32 5.25 1.92 -9.01
CA SER A 32 4.36 2.74 -9.86
C SER A 32 5.16 3.77 -10.66
N GLN A 33 5.06 3.69 -11.98
CA GLN A 33 5.58 4.71 -12.90
C GLN A 33 4.44 5.61 -13.38
N PHE A 34 4.71 6.86 -13.75
CA PHE A 34 3.68 7.89 -13.96
C PHE A 34 3.69 8.47 -15.37
N LYS A 35 2.53 8.91 -15.87
CA LYS A 35 2.38 9.57 -17.19
C LYS A 35 2.96 11.00 -17.24
N GLY A 36 3.80 11.37 -16.27
CA GLY A 36 4.31 12.73 -16.04
C GLY A 36 5.15 12.77 -14.77
N SER A 37 5.15 13.90 -14.05
CA SER A 37 5.73 13.97 -12.70
C SER A 37 5.08 12.94 -11.77
N ALA A 38 5.88 12.33 -10.88
CA ALA A 38 5.35 11.49 -9.83
C ALA A 38 4.34 12.26 -8.96
N THR A 39 3.23 11.61 -8.63
CA THR A 39 2.12 12.19 -7.85
C THR A 39 1.47 11.10 -7.03
N SER A 40 1.00 11.46 -5.85
CA SER A 40 0.45 10.53 -4.86
C SER A 40 -1.02 10.79 -4.54
N ALA A 41 -1.59 11.89 -5.05
CA ALA A 41 -2.94 12.34 -4.76
C ALA A 41 -4.00 11.30 -5.13
N TRP A 42 -5.15 11.37 -4.45
CA TRP A 42 -6.37 10.70 -4.90
C TRP A 42 -6.70 11.12 -6.35
N ILE A 43 -7.29 10.19 -7.12
CA ILE A 43 -7.65 10.44 -8.53
C ILE A 43 -8.91 11.33 -8.61
N VAL A 44 -9.93 11.00 -7.80
CA VAL A 44 -11.11 11.83 -7.54
C VAL A 44 -11.49 11.76 -6.07
N GLN A 45 -12.24 12.76 -5.62
CA GLN A 45 -12.97 12.75 -4.35
C GLN A 45 -14.45 13.00 -4.66
N ILE A 46 -15.32 12.12 -4.17
CA ILE A 46 -16.77 12.10 -4.47
C ILE A 46 -17.60 11.88 -3.21
N ASP A 47 -18.88 12.24 -3.23
CA ASP A 47 -19.83 11.76 -2.24
C ASP A 47 -19.98 10.22 -2.36
N PRO A 48 -20.24 9.47 -1.28
CA PRO A 48 -20.48 8.03 -1.33
C PRO A 48 -21.61 7.68 -2.30
N VAL A 49 -21.35 6.80 -3.29
CA VAL A 49 -22.35 6.47 -4.33
C VAL A 49 -23.53 5.66 -3.80
N TRP A 50 -23.41 5.14 -2.58
CA TRP A 50 -24.46 4.46 -1.82
C TRP A 50 -24.89 5.34 -0.64
N THR A 51 -26.10 5.89 -0.71
CA THR A 51 -26.66 6.74 0.35
C THR A 51 -26.86 5.96 1.66
N SER A 52 -26.27 6.43 2.75
CA SER A 52 -26.67 6.10 4.12
C SER A 52 -26.46 7.30 5.05
N ASN A 53 -27.11 7.25 6.22
CA ASN A 53 -26.84 8.15 7.35
C ASN A 53 -25.76 7.59 8.30
N ASP A 54 -25.35 6.33 8.12
CA ASP A 54 -24.37 5.62 8.98
C ASP A 54 -22.91 5.92 8.59
N TRP A 55 -22.70 6.76 7.58
CA TRP A 55 -21.40 7.21 7.10
C TRP A 55 -20.72 8.14 8.12
N ASP A 56 -19.58 7.72 8.66
CA ASP A 56 -18.89 8.31 9.82
C ASP A 56 -17.43 8.65 9.50
N GLY A 57 -17.22 9.54 8.52
CA GLY A 57 -15.91 10.06 8.12
C GLY A 57 -14.81 8.99 7.95
N ASN A 58 -13.66 9.22 8.60
CA ASN A 58 -12.52 8.31 8.68
C ASN A 58 -12.58 7.44 9.96
N ASN A 59 -13.75 6.90 10.31
CA ASN A 59 -13.96 6.05 11.49
C ASN A 59 -14.54 4.68 11.10
N ALA A 60 -14.49 3.73 12.04
CA ALA A 60 -15.03 2.38 11.86
C ALA A 60 -16.52 2.35 11.43
N GLY A 61 -17.32 3.37 11.76
CA GLY A 61 -18.72 3.48 11.30
C GLY A 61 -18.84 3.48 9.77
N SER A 62 -17.95 4.19 9.05
CA SER A 62 -17.91 4.15 7.58
C SER A 62 -17.57 2.75 7.04
N VAL A 63 -16.72 1.99 7.74
CA VAL A 63 -16.39 0.60 7.35
C VAL A 63 -17.61 -0.31 7.49
N ASP A 64 -18.35 -0.20 8.59
CA ASP A 64 -19.53 -1.04 8.83
C ASP A 64 -20.72 -0.61 7.95
N ALA A 65 -20.87 0.68 7.66
CA ALA A 65 -21.77 1.19 6.63
C ALA A 65 -21.45 0.57 5.25
N PHE A 66 -20.17 0.56 4.84
CA PHE A 66 -19.76 -0.10 3.60
C PHE A 66 -20.08 -1.59 3.58
N LYS A 67 -19.77 -2.34 4.66
CA LYS A 67 -20.08 -3.79 4.77
C LYS A 67 -21.59 -4.07 4.64
N ALA A 68 -22.44 -3.23 5.22
CA ALA A 68 -23.89 -3.35 5.09
C ALA A 68 -24.35 -3.05 3.65
N LEU A 69 -23.90 -1.91 3.10
CA LEU A 69 -24.32 -1.42 1.79
C LEU A 69 -23.81 -2.30 0.63
N LYS A 70 -22.62 -2.90 0.72
CA LYS A 70 -22.05 -3.73 -0.36
C LYS A 70 -22.96 -4.92 -0.69
N THR A 71 -23.59 -5.51 0.34
CA THR A 71 -24.55 -6.60 0.18
C THR A 71 -25.83 -6.13 -0.51
N ALA A 72 -26.38 -4.99 -0.10
CA ALA A 72 -27.59 -4.41 -0.69
C ALA A 72 -27.39 -3.96 -2.15
N ASN A 73 -26.18 -3.57 -2.52
CA ASN A 73 -25.84 -3.04 -3.85
C ASN A 73 -25.22 -4.09 -4.80
N ASN A 74 -25.25 -5.39 -4.45
CA ASN A 74 -24.70 -6.49 -5.27
C ASN A 74 -23.20 -6.33 -5.60
N PHE A 75 -22.42 -5.76 -4.68
CA PHE A 75 -20.97 -5.58 -4.82
C PHE A 75 -20.27 -6.93 -5.01
N LYS A 76 -19.37 -7.01 -6.00
CA LYS A 76 -18.55 -8.19 -6.28
C LYS A 76 -17.14 -8.04 -5.71
N ASP A 77 -16.50 -6.95 -6.13
CA ASP A 77 -15.11 -6.62 -5.87
C ASP A 77 -14.86 -5.14 -6.20
N LEU A 78 -13.77 -4.61 -5.67
CA LEU A 78 -13.42 -3.19 -5.76
C LEU A 78 -12.96 -2.80 -7.17
N LYS A 79 -12.28 -3.71 -7.89
CA LYS A 79 -11.99 -3.61 -9.34
C LYS A 79 -13.27 -3.32 -10.14
N THR A 80 -14.28 -4.19 -10.05
CA THR A 80 -15.58 -4.01 -10.75
C THR A 80 -16.28 -2.69 -10.39
N LEU A 81 -16.13 -2.19 -9.16
CA LEU A 81 -16.72 -0.91 -8.75
C LEU A 81 -15.94 0.28 -9.32
N MET A 82 -14.61 0.29 -9.17
CA MET A 82 -13.75 1.45 -9.45
C MET A 82 -13.22 1.51 -10.89
N ASP A 83 -13.43 0.47 -11.69
CA ASP A 83 -13.20 0.49 -13.15
C ASP A 83 -14.26 1.33 -13.91
N ASP A 84 -15.34 1.79 -13.25
CA ASP A 84 -16.18 2.88 -13.79
C ASP A 84 -15.41 4.21 -13.75
N THR A 85 -14.65 4.44 -14.82
CA THR A 85 -13.83 5.65 -14.99
C THR A 85 -14.64 6.95 -15.12
N SER A 86 -15.97 6.88 -15.29
CA SER A 86 -16.83 8.07 -15.28
C SER A 86 -17.13 8.56 -13.86
N VAL A 87 -16.99 7.70 -12.85
CA VAL A 87 -17.22 7.99 -11.43
C VAL A 87 -15.91 8.03 -10.64
N TYR A 88 -15.02 7.04 -10.81
CA TYR A 88 -13.80 6.86 -10.00
C TYR A 88 -12.51 7.32 -10.71
N GLY A 89 -12.65 8.17 -11.72
CA GLY A 89 -11.54 8.72 -12.50
C GLY A 89 -10.78 7.69 -13.35
N ALA A 90 -9.72 8.16 -14.00
CA ALA A 90 -8.95 7.38 -14.99
C ALA A 90 -8.60 5.96 -14.50
N ASP A 91 -8.66 4.98 -15.41
CA ASP A 91 -8.46 3.54 -15.15
C ASP A 91 -7.29 3.25 -14.20
N CYS A 92 -6.07 3.49 -14.67
CA CYS A 92 -4.82 3.40 -13.92
C CYS A 92 -4.46 4.67 -13.13
N GLY A 93 -5.43 5.53 -12.81
CA GLY A 93 -5.19 6.81 -12.14
C GLY A 93 -4.14 7.67 -12.87
N PHE A 94 -3.09 8.04 -12.12
CA PHE A 94 -1.95 8.81 -12.64
C PHE A 94 -0.80 7.93 -13.17
N THR A 95 -0.82 6.62 -12.88
CA THR A 95 0.23 5.68 -13.29
C THR A 95 0.22 5.40 -14.78
N ASP A 96 1.35 5.01 -15.37
CA ASP A 96 1.45 4.60 -16.77
C ASP A 96 1.51 3.07 -16.92
N PRO A 97 0.45 2.40 -17.40
CA PRO A 97 0.48 0.96 -17.71
C PRO A 97 1.38 0.60 -18.90
N ASN A 98 2.04 1.59 -19.54
CA ASN A 98 3.07 1.40 -20.56
C ASN A 98 4.49 1.66 -20.01
N GLY A 99 4.63 1.84 -18.69
CA GLY A 99 5.90 2.00 -18.00
C GLY A 99 6.81 0.77 -18.11
N THR A 100 8.04 0.90 -17.63
CA THR A 100 9.03 -0.19 -17.67
C THR A 100 8.59 -1.34 -16.76
N PRO A 101 8.44 -2.58 -17.27
CA PRO A 101 8.02 -3.72 -16.47
C PRO A 101 8.89 -3.95 -15.24
N GLN A 102 8.23 -4.02 -14.09
CA GLN A 102 8.86 -4.17 -12.78
C GLN A 102 9.13 -5.64 -12.44
N PRO A 103 10.23 -5.96 -11.73
CA PRO A 103 10.48 -7.30 -11.24
C PRO A 103 9.43 -7.69 -10.20
N ILE A 104 9.02 -8.96 -10.22
CA ILE A 104 8.08 -9.52 -9.24
C ILE A 104 8.81 -9.65 -7.88
N PRO A 105 8.28 -9.07 -6.78
CA PRO A 105 8.90 -9.16 -5.45
C PRO A 105 9.02 -10.60 -4.93
N THR A 106 10.25 -11.05 -4.71
CA THR A 106 10.57 -12.42 -4.28
C THR A 106 10.32 -12.71 -2.80
N ASP A 107 9.98 -11.68 -2.00
CA ASP A 107 9.68 -11.80 -0.57
C ASP A 107 8.17 -11.93 -0.27
N GLY A 108 7.33 -12.02 -1.32
CA GLY A 108 5.89 -12.22 -1.20
C GLY A 108 5.11 -10.99 -0.75
N LYS A 109 5.58 -9.77 -1.08
CA LYS A 109 4.98 -8.51 -0.61
C LYS A 109 4.82 -7.46 -1.69
N ALA A 110 3.88 -6.55 -1.46
CA ALA A 110 3.83 -5.24 -2.09
C ALA A 110 3.89 -4.13 -1.01
N THR A 111 4.33 -2.92 -1.36
CA THR A 111 4.53 -1.82 -0.41
C THR A 111 3.94 -0.53 -0.95
N PHE A 112 3.09 0.14 -0.16
CA PHE A 112 2.63 1.51 -0.42
C PHE A 112 3.71 2.51 0.00
N SER A 113 3.77 3.68 -0.64
CA SER A 113 4.84 4.67 -0.43
C SER A 113 4.86 5.30 0.98
N ARG A 114 3.79 5.11 1.75
CA ARG A 114 3.46 5.68 3.07
C ARG A 114 2.50 4.77 3.84
N ALA A 115 2.00 5.21 4.99
CA ALA A 115 0.87 4.54 5.66
C ALA A 115 -0.46 4.72 4.90
N ILE A 116 -1.23 3.64 4.79
CA ILE A 116 -2.70 3.72 4.68
C ILE A 116 -3.19 4.40 5.98
N VAL A 117 -3.68 5.64 5.86
CA VAL A 117 -4.12 6.51 6.97
C VAL A 117 -5.64 6.68 7.04
N HIS A 118 -6.36 6.16 6.05
CA HIS A 118 -7.81 6.23 5.96
C HIS A 118 -8.42 4.84 5.92
N VAL A 119 -9.50 4.65 6.67
CA VAL A 119 -10.28 3.42 6.67
C VAL A 119 -10.94 3.19 5.31
N GLY A 120 -11.19 1.93 5.00
CA GLY A 120 -11.93 1.52 3.80
C GLY A 120 -11.25 0.42 3.00
N PRO A 121 -11.97 -0.16 2.03
CA PRO A 121 -11.56 -1.39 1.36
C PRO A 121 -10.40 -1.16 0.40
N CYS A 122 -9.52 -2.15 0.29
CA CYS A 122 -8.50 -2.20 -0.74
C CYS A 122 -8.35 -3.60 -1.35
N GLU A 123 -7.83 -3.65 -2.57
CA GLU A 123 -7.56 -4.87 -3.33
C GLU A 123 -6.20 -4.81 -4.02
N ILE A 124 -5.56 -5.98 -4.14
CA ILE A 124 -4.46 -6.20 -5.07
C ILE A 124 -4.86 -7.32 -6.03
N TRP A 125 -4.65 -7.07 -7.31
CA TRP A 125 -4.84 -8.03 -8.41
C TRP A 125 -3.53 -8.26 -9.14
N LEU A 126 -3.33 -9.49 -9.62
CA LEU A 126 -2.29 -9.87 -10.56
C LEU A 126 -2.99 -10.37 -11.82
N ASP A 127 -2.90 -9.60 -12.89
CA ASP A 127 -3.75 -9.72 -14.08
C ASP A 127 -5.26 -9.84 -13.71
N ASP A 128 -5.84 -11.04 -13.82
CA ASP A 128 -7.24 -11.33 -13.49
C ASP A 128 -7.45 -12.11 -12.17
N LYS A 129 -6.37 -12.39 -11.41
CA LYS A 129 -6.46 -13.02 -10.08
C LYS A 129 -6.43 -11.95 -8.98
N LYS A 130 -7.50 -11.83 -8.21
CA LYS A 130 -7.47 -11.09 -6.94
C LYS A 130 -6.62 -11.87 -5.92
N VAL A 131 -5.64 -11.20 -5.32
CA VAL A 131 -4.67 -11.78 -4.36
C VAL A 131 -4.69 -11.13 -2.99
N LEU A 132 -5.33 -9.96 -2.86
CA LEU A 132 -5.66 -9.33 -1.57
C LEU A 132 -7.05 -8.69 -1.64
N TYR A 133 -7.79 -8.77 -0.53
CA TYR A 133 -9.02 -8.01 -0.28
C TYR A 133 -9.24 -7.85 1.22
N GLU A 134 -9.49 -6.63 1.68
CA GLU A 134 -10.09 -6.37 2.99
C GLU A 134 -11.24 -5.37 2.86
N ASP A 135 -12.21 -5.41 3.79
CA ASP A 135 -13.20 -4.34 3.96
C ASP A 135 -12.61 -3.07 4.60
N ASP A 136 -11.51 -3.21 5.34
CA ASP A 136 -10.72 -2.10 5.85
C ASP A 136 -9.22 -2.43 5.83
N CYS A 137 -8.46 -1.73 4.99
CA CYS A 137 -7.02 -1.88 4.93
C CYS A 137 -6.27 -1.02 5.98
N PHE A 138 -6.91 -0.04 6.62
CA PHE A 138 -6.31 0.70 7.72
C PHE A 138 -6.07 -0.21 8.93
N SER A 139 -7.11 -0.90 9.43
CA SER A 139 -7.01 -1.75 10.63
C SER A 139 -6.02 -2.92 10.49
N LYS A 140 -5.60 -3.29 9.28
CA LYS A 140 -4.74 -4.45 9.01
C LYS A 140 -3.34 -4.12 8.50
N TYR A 141 -3.21 -3.05 7.71
CA TYR A 141 -1.95 -2.67 7.04
C TYR A 141 -1.57 -1.20 7.25
N GLY A 142 -2.46 -0.39 7.82
CA GLY A 142 -2.29 1.04 8.00
C GLY A 142 -1.46 1.46 9.21
N ASN A 143 -1.34 2.78 9.37
CA ASN A 143 -0.73 3.40 10.55
C ASN A 143 -1.19 4.85 10.69
N GLU A 144 -1.25 5.36 11.91
CA GLU A 144 -1.46 6.79 12.17
C GLU A 144 -0.21 7.62 11.83
N ASN A 145 0.99 7.05 12.05
CA ASN A 145 2.23 7.68 11.61
C ASN A 145 2.42 7.48 10.11
N GLN A 146 2.24 8.58 9.37
CA GLN A 146 2.19 8.59 7.91
C GLN A 146 3.50 8.13 7.24
N ASP A 147 4.65 8.28 7.93
CA ASP A 147 5.96 7.88 7.43
C ASP A 147 6.15 6.34 7.43
N ILE A 148 5.30 5.58 8.13
CA ILE A 148 5.39 4.12 8.22
C ILE A 148 4.70 3.49 7.02
N LYS A 149 5.50 2.98 6.07
CA LYS A 149 5.02 2.36 4.84
C LYS A 149 4.12 1.14 5.10
N SER A 150 2.91 1.14 4.55
CA SER A 150 2.03 -0.02 4.56
C SER A 150 2.57 -1.13 3.67
N VAL A 151 2.63 -2.34 4.22
CA VAL A 151 3.18 -3.52 3.54
C VAL A 151 2.12 -4.61 3.47
N PHE A 152 1.83 -5.05 2.26
CA PHE A 152 0.79 -6.01 1.94
C PHE A 152 1.41 -7.39 1.63
N PRO A 153 0.91 -8.50 2.19
CA PRO A 153 1.26 -9.84 1.74
C PRO A 153 0.60 -10.13 0.39
N VAL A 154 1.35 -10.66 -0.57
CA VAL A 154 0.87 -10.92 -1.94
C VAL A 154 1.31 -12.29 -2.43
N ASP A 155 0.33 -13.11 -2.82
CA ASP A 155 0.54 -14.43 -3.42
C ASP A 155 0.83 -14.32 -4.93
N TYR A 156 2.11 -14.12 -5.25
CA TYR A 156 2.63 -14.06 -6.63
C TYR A 156 2.67 -15.41 -7.37
N SER A 157 2.20 -16.53 -6.80
CA SER A 157 2.27 -17.87 -7.45
C SER A 157 1.58 -17.95 -8.82
N SER A 158 0.61 -17.08 -9.11
CA SER A 158 0.00 -16.97 -10.44
C SER A 158 0.93 -16.42 -11.51
N CYS A 159 2.06 -15.84 -11.12
CA CYS A 159 3.12 -15.38 -12.01
C CYS A 159 4.19 -16.46 -12.27
N ASP A 160 4.13 -17.61 -11.60
CA ASP A 160 5.10 -18.69 -11.82
C ASP A 160 5.00 -19.22 -13.26
N ASN A 161 6.15 -19.55 -13.86
CA ASN A 161 6.27 -20.15 -15.20
C ASN A 161 5.74 -19.31 -16.37
N GLY A 162 5.44 -18.02 -16.17
CA GLY A 162 5.03 -17.09 -17.24
C GLY A 162 5.26 -15.61 -16.93
N GLY A 163 5.34 -15.25 -15.65
CA GLY A 163 5.23 -13.89 -15.14
C GLY A 163 3.82 -13.32 -15.35
N CYS A 164 3.37 -12.48 -14.41
CA CYS A 164 2.16 -11.68 -14.62
C CYS A 164 2.50 -10.46 -15.51
N LYS A 165 1.50 -9.83 -16.13
CA LYS A 165 1.71 -8.64 -16.98
C LYS A 165 1.50 -7.34 -16.24
N GLU A 166 0.59 -7.32 -15.27
CA GLU A 166 0.23 -6.13 -14.49
C GLU A 166 -0.15 -6.51 -13.05
N MET A 167 0.34 -5.75 -12.07
CA MET A 167 -0.30 -5.64 -10.76
C MET A 167 -1.22 -4.43 -10.79
N ARG A 168 -2.45 -4.60 -10.31
CA ARG A 168 -3.33 -3.47 -9.99
C ARG A 168 -3.56 -3.35 -8.49
N PHE A 169 -3.44 -2.15 -7.96
CA PHE A 169 -3.86 -1.79 -6.61
C PHE A 169 -5.08 -0.87 -6.68
N TYR A 170 -6.08 -1.15 -5.86
CA TYR A 170 -7.28 -0.33 -5.69
C TYR A 170 -7.46 -0.05 -4.20
N TRP A 171 -7.74 1.20 -3.82
CA TRP A 171 -8.13 1.57 -2.46
C TRP A 171 -9.16 2.68 -2.50
N LEU A 172 -10.26 2.51 -1.75
CA LEU A 172 -11.36 3.46 -1.63
C LEU A 172 -11.36 3.99 -0.20
N ALA A 173 -10.63 5.08 0.01
CA ALA A 173 -10.47 5.72 1.31
C ALA A 173 -11.74 6.47 1.71
N PHE A 174 -12.19 6.29 2.95
CA PHE A 174 -13.28 7.04 3.55
C PHE A 174 -12.71 8.18 4.39
N GLN A 175 -12.97 9.43 3.99
CA GLN A 175 -12.45 10.62 4.66
C GLN A 175 -13.59 11.50 5.20
N GLY A 176 -13.40 12.08 6.38
CA GLY A 176 -14.29 13.11 6.92
C GLY A 176 -13.99 14.49 6.33
N VAL A 177 -14.96 15.11 5.66
CA VAL A 177 -14.88 16.50 5.16
C VAL A 177 -16.19 17.21 5.51
N ASP A 178 -16.09 18.39 6.13
CA ASP A 178 -17.24 19.27 6.48
C ASP A 178 -18.42 18.55 7.18
N GLY A 179 -18.10 17.57 8.04
CA GLY A 179 -19.09 16.79 8.79
C GLY A 179 -19.76 15.65 8.00
N LYS A 180 -19.18 15.23 6.87
CA LYS A 180 -19.65 14.11 6.02
C LYS A 180 -18.52 13.15 5.68
N THR A 181 -18.86 11.90 5.32
CA THR A 181 -17.93 11.05 4.58
C THR A 181 -17.88 11.46 3.12
N VAL A 182 -16.67 11.53 2.57
CA VAL A 182 -16.39 11.48 1.13
C VAL A 182 -15.54 10.25 0.83
N TRP A 183 -15.64 9.74 -0.39
CA TRP A 183 -14.80 8.67 -0.91
C TRP A 183 -13.67 9.26 -1.75
N GLN A 184 -12.44 8.84 -1.48
CA GLN A 184 -11.26 9.14 -2.29
C GLN A 184 -10.76 7.87 -2.99
N SER A 185 -10.58 7.95 -4.32
CA SER A 185 -10.18 6.81 -5.13
C SER A 185 -8.66 6.77 -5.37
N TYR A 186 -8.02 5.67 -5.02
CA TYR A 186 -6.63 5.36 -5.36
C TYR A 186 -6.60 4.13 -6.28
N LYS A 187 -5.93 4.25 -7.43
CA LYS A 187 -5.76 3.17 -8.42
C LYS A 187 -4.40 3.29 -9.09
N ASP A 188 -3.62 2.23 -8.98
CA ASP A 188 -2.30 2.12 -9.62
C ASP A 188 -2.27 0.88 -10.51
N CYS A 189 -1.70 1.02 -11.71
CA CYS A 189 -1.33 -0.06 -12.61
C CYS A 189 0.19 -0.13 -12.70
N ILE A 190 0.76 -1.28 -12.35
CA ILE A 190 2.19 -1.51 -12.33
C ILE A 190 2.51 -2.64 -13.31
N PRO A 191 3.06 -2.34 -14.50
CA PRO A 191 3.50 -3.37 -15.44
C PRO A 191 4.53 -4.30 -14.78
N LEU A 192 4.40 -5.61 -15.00
CA LEU A 192 5.23 -6.65 -14.40
C LEU A 192 6.04 -7.43 -15.44
N GLN A 193 7.19 -7.97 -15.02
CA GLN A 193 8.08 -8.76 -15.86
C GLN A 193 7.51 -10.16 -16.15
N GLY A 194 6.73 -10.24 -17.22
CA GLY A 194 6.42 -11.49 -17.93
C GLY A 194 7.69 -12.17 -18.43
N THR A 195 7.85 -13.49 -18.22
CA THR A 195 9.04 -14.26 -18.69
C THR A 195 9.11 -14.39 -20.21
N GLY A 196 8.03 -14.05 -20.93
CA GLY A 196 8.01 -13.88 -22.39
C GLY A 196 8.19 -12.44 -22.90
N GLY A 197 8.36 -11.46 -22.00
CA GLY A 197 8.45 -10.03 -22.33
C GLY A 197 9.85 -9.63 -22.80
N GLY A 198 10.13 -9.75 -24.10
CA GLY A 198 11.41 -9.41 -24.74
C GLY A 198 11.76 -7.91 -24.80
N GLY A 199 11.69 -7.20 -23.67
CA GLY A 199 12.15 -5.80 -23.54
C GLY A 199 13.62 -5.73 -23.11
N GLY A 200 14.49 -5.22 -23.98
CA GLY A 200 15.95 -5.18 -23.78
C GLY A 200 16.45 -4.17 -22.74
N GLY A 201 16.03 -4.29 -21.48
CA GLY A 201 16.62 -3.56 -20.36
C GLY A 201 17.95 -4.19 -19.92
N SER A 202 19.07 -3.53 -20.23
CA SER A 202 20.41 -4.07 -19.94
C SER A 202 20.66 -4.18 -18.42
N SER A 203 20.73 -5.40 -17.91
CA SER A 203 21.15 -5.67 -16.53
C SER A 203 22.65 -5.38 -16.37
N THR A 204 22.96 -4.21 -15.81
CA THR A 204 24.34 -3.81 -15.48
C THR A 204 24.87 -4.60 -14.27
N SER A 205 25.21 -5.87 -14.51
CA SER A 205 26.01 -6.69 -13.61
C SER A 205 27.31 -5.96 -13.28
N GLN A 206 27.55 -5.68 -12.00
CA GLN A 206 28.78 -4.98 -11.57
C GLN A 206 29.99 -5.92 -11.73
N THR A 207 30.70 -5.80 -12.85
CA THR A 207 31.96 -6.52 -13.06
C THR A 207 33.12 -5.82 -12.35
N GLN A 208 33.54 -6.36 -11.21
CA GLN A 208 34.76 -5.95 -10.54
C GLN A 208 35.99 -6.70 -11.12
N SER A 209 36.55 -6.14 -12.19
CA SER A 209 37.92 -6.44 -12.67
C SER A 209 38.96 -5.92 -11.65
N SER A 210 40.22 -6.39 -11.56
CA SER A 210 41.03 -7.38 -12.31
C SER A 210 42.34 -7.61 -11.49
N SER A 211 43.16 -8.65 -11.63
CA SER A 211 43.25 -9.86 -12.48
C SER A 211 44.07 -10.92 -11.67
N THR A 212 44.83 -11.95 -12.12
CA THR A 212 45.52 -12.40 -13.36
C THR A 212 45.64 -13.95 -13.36
N GLY A 213 46.24 -14.54 -14.41
CA GLY A 213 46.81 -15.89 -14.33
C GLY A 213 46.62 -16.78 -15.58
N ASP A 214 47.72 -17.11 -16.23
CA ASP A 214 47.86 -17.79 -17.52
C ASP A 214 47.24 -19.18 -17.74
N SER A 215 46.77 -19.37 -18.98
CA SER A 215 46.95 -20.53 -19.86
C SER A 215 47.61 -21.81 -19.33
N ASN A 216 46.88 -22.94 -19.35
CA ASN A 216 47.15 -24.04 -20.30
C ASN A 216 46.12 -25.19 -20.25
N SER A 217 45.99 -25.91 -21.36
CA SER A 217 45.39 -27.25 -21.43
C SER A 217 46.48 -28.27 -21.77
N PRO A 218 46.35 -29.53 -21.32
CA PRO A 218 46.23 -30.61 -22.31
C PRO A 218 45.18 -31.68 -21.95
N SER A 219 44.95 -32.61 -22.87
CA SER A 219 43.93 -33.66 -22.79
C SER A 219 44.52 -35.06 -22.55
N SER A 220 43.94 -35.82 -21.61
CA SER A 220 43.86 -37.31 -21.53
C SER A 220 43.15 -37.70 -20.21
N GLY A 221 42.57 -38.88 -20.01
CA GLY A 221 42.31 -40.00 -20.92
C GLY A 221 41.99 -41.31 -20.19
N HIS A 222 40.88 -41.99 -20.57
CA HIS A 222 40.49 -43.38 -20.27
C HIS A 222 39.95 -43.78 -18.86
N SER A 223 38.65 -44.11 -18.86
CA SER A 223 38.02 -45.38 -18.41
C SER A 223 38.64 -46.24 -17.30
N ASN A 224 37.83 -46.60 -16.28
CA ASN A 224 37.20 -47.94 -16.15
C ASN A 224 36.24 -48.04 -14.92
N THR A 225 35.52 -49.17 -14.81
CA THR A 225 34.34 -49.33 -13.92
C THR A 225 34.63 -50.31 -12.72
N PRO A 226 33.67 -50.97 -12.01
CA PRO A 226 33.70 -51.15 -10.53
C PRO A 226 34.16 -52.59 -10.11
N PRO A 227 33.86 -53.20 -8.92
CA PRO A 227 33.10 -52.76 -7.72
C PRO A 227 33.65 -53.21 -6.33
N SER A 228 32.85 -52.97 -5.27
CA SER A 228 32.66 -53.74 -4.02
C SER A 228 33.80 -53.96 -3.01
N SER A 229 33.51 -53.69 -1.72
CA SER A 229 34.05 -54.43 -0.55
C SER A 229 33.16 -54.23 0.69
N ASP A 230 32.65 -55.31 1.29
CA ASP A 230 31.96 -55.31 2.59
C ASP A 230 32.94 -55.58 3.75
N SER A 231 32.65 -55.09 4.98
CA SER A 231 32.75 -55.88 6.23
C SER A 231 32.41 -55.14 7.53
N ASN A 232 31.29 -55.53 8.13
CA ASN A 232 31.07 -55.89 9.54
C ASN A 232 31.23 -54.90 10.74
N SER A 233 30.23 -55.02 11.62
CA SER A 233 30.10 -54.52 13.01
C SER A 233 30.65 -55.57 14.02
N PRO A 234 30.41 -55.57 15.37
CA PRO A 234 29.53 -54.75 16.23
C PRO A 234 30.37 -53.92 17.26
N SER A 235 29.99 -53.48 18.48
CA SER A 235 28.85 -53.70 19.42
C SER A 235 28.90 -52.55 20.48
N SER A 236 27.91 -52.17 21.31
CA SER A 236 26.50 -52.53 21.57
C SER A 236 25.82 -51.28 22.20
N GLY A 237 24.49 -51.27 22.44
CA GLY A 237 23.85 -50.20 23.23
C GLY A 237 22.31 -50.23 23.31
N ASP A 238 21.75 -51.11 24.14
CA ASP A 238 20.30 -51.19 24.40
C ASP A 238 19.77 -50.09 25.31
N SER A 239 18.56 -49.57 25.05
CA SER A 239 17.48 -49.43 26.04
C SER A 239 16.14 -49.01 25.42
N ASN A 240 15.05 -49.60 25.92
CA ASN A 240 13.72 -49.59 25.30
C ASN A 240 12.86 -48.35 25.64
N THR A 241 12.01 -47.94 24.70
CA THR A 241 10.72 -47.26 24.96
C THR A 241 9.74 -48.25 25.64
N PRO A 242 8.73 -47.80 26.42
CA PRO A 242 7.42 -47.53 25.77
C PRO A 242 6.47 -46.53 26.47
N SER A 243 5.34 -46.29 25.78
CA SER A 243 3.99 -46.01 26.31
C SER A 243 3.58 -44.57 26.70
N SER A 244 2.67 -44.05 25.87
CA SER A 244 1.36 -43.46 26.21
C SER A 244 1.13 -42.82 27.59
N GLY A 245 0.74 -41.55 27.58
CA GLY A 245 0.13 -40.84 28.70
C GLY A 245 -1.07 -40.01 28.25
N GLU A 246 -2.22 -40.19 28.90
CA GLU A 246 -3.47 -39.44 28.69
C GLU A 246 -3.38 -38.08 29.40
N SER A 247 -4.19 -37.08 29.00
CA SER A 247 -4.27 -35.81 29.73
C SER A 247 -5.65 -35.15 29.57
N THR A 248 -6.23 -34.79 30.71
CA THR A 248 -7.65 -34.45 30.87
C THR A 248 -7.88 -32.95 31.06
N THR A 249 -9.00 -32.48 30.52
CA THR A 249 -9.48 -31.09 30.67
C THR A 249 -10.17 -30.88 32.02
N PRO A 250 -9.87 -29.80 32.76
CA PRO A 250 -10.76 -29.23 33.76
C PRO A 250 -11.52 -28.01 33.20
N ALA A 251 -12.81 -27.89 33.52
CA ALA A 251 -13.61 -26.69 33.28
C ALA A 251 -13.75 -25.87 34.59
N PRO A 252 -13.98 -24.54 34.52
CA PRO A 252 -14.40 -23.76 35.68
C PRO A 252 -15.92 -23.81 35.87
N GLU A 253 -16.38 -23.92 37.11
CA GLU A 253 -17.80 -23.95 37.48
C GLU A 253 -18.42 -22.54 37.61
N SER A 254 -19.74 -22.46 37.53
CA SER A 254 -20.51 -21.25 37.87
C SER A 254 -20.63 -21.07 39.38
N ASN A 255 -20.60 -19.83 39.85
CA ASN A 255 -21.09 -19.45 41.18
C ASN A 255 -22.09 -18.29 41.05
N ASP A 256 -23.26 -18.43 41.67
CA ASP A 256 -24.30 -17.41 41.76
C ASP A 256 -24.51 -17.02 43.24
N SER A 257 -24.66 -15.71 43.52
CA SER A 257 -25.43 -15.19 44.65
C SER A 257 -25.49 -13.65 44.73
N THR A 258 -26.69 -13.12 44.49
CA THR A 258 -27.43 -12.24 45.42
C THR A 258 -26.83 -10.90 45.90
N THR A 259 -27.23 -9.83 45.21
CA THR A 259 -27.89 -8.59 45.73
C THR A 259 -27.39 -7.87 47.00
N THR A 260 -26.96 -6.60 46.84
CA THR A 260 -27.18 -5.50 47.82
C THR A 260 -27.44 -4.16 47.10
N GLN A 261 -28.24 -3.25 47.68
CA GLN A 261 -28.41 -1.85 47.24
C GLN A 261 -27.24 -0.94 47.71
N GLY A 262 -26.97 0.21 47.05
CA GLY A 262 -25.83 1.04 47.47
C GLY A 262 -25.56 2.43 46.87
N SER A 263 -26.57 3.30 46.71
CA SER A 263 -26.43 4.79 46.61
C SER A 263 -25.66 5.44 45.44
N SER A 264 -26.03 6.68 45.12
CA SER A 264 -25.36 7.56 44.16
C SER A 264 -24.07 8.19 44.68
N ALA A 265 -23.16 8.54 43.77
CA ALA A 265 -22.22 9.65 43.91
C ALA A 265 -21.93 10.28 42.53
N GLU A 266 -22.16 11.59 42.38
CA GLU A 266 -21.67 12.35 41.21
C GLU A 266 -20.16 12.63 41.36
N THR A 267 -19.46 12.76 40.23
CA THR A 267 -18.08 13.31 40.18
C THR A 267 -17.92 14.02 38.82
N PRO A 268 -17.38 15.26 38.78
CA PRO A 268 -17.67 16.18 37.68
C PRO A 268 -16.79 16.00 36.43
N SER A 269 -17.31 16.44 35.29
CA SER A 269 -16.56 16.59 34.04
C SER A 269 -15.39 17.58 34.22
N VAL A 270 -14.19 17.14 33.83
CA VAL A 270 -13.04 18.04 33.62
C VAL A 270 -13.13 18.58 32.19
N ALA A 271 -13.16 19.89 32.03
CA ALA A 271 -13.15 20.54 30.72
C ALA A 271 -11.74 20.56 30.11
N THR A 272 -11.56 19.93 28.96
CA THR A 272 -10.37 20.08 28.12
C THR A 272 -10.44 21.40 27.35
N PRO A 273 -9.35 22.18 27.25
CA PRO A 273 -9.34 23.41 26.47
C PRO A 273 -9.34 23.12 24.97
N SER A 274 -10.18 23.83 24.20
CA SER A 274 -10.12 23.82 22.74
C SER A 274 -8.80 24.41 22.25
N VAL A 275 -8.11 23.70 21.36
CA VAL A 275 -7.01 24.26 20.58
C VAL A 275 -7.60 24.95 19.34
N GLU A 276 -7.33 26.24 19.16
CA GLU A 276 -7.75 26.95 17.94
C GLU A 276 -6.87 26.52 16.75
N THR A 277 -7.50 25.91 15.74
CA THR A 277 -6.85 25.64 14.45
C THR A 277 -6.82 26.93 13.62
N PRO A 278 -5.67 27.35 13.08
CA PRO A 278 -5.59 28.58 12.28
C PRO A 278 -6.35 28.45 10.95
N GLU A 279 -7.12 29.49 10.61
CA GLU A 279 -7.89 29.59 9.37
C GLU A 279 -6.95 29.64 8.15
N VAL A 280 -6.99 28.63 7.29
CA VAL A 280 -6.18 28.58 6.06
C VAL A 280 -6.91 29.30 4.93
N THR A 281 -6.50 30.55 4.65
CA THR A 281 -7.12 31.36 3.59
C THR A 281 -6.92 30.72 2.20
N PRO A 282 -7.98 30.47 1.42
CA PRO A 282 -7.86 29.86 0.09
C PRO A 282 -7.20 30.81 -0.92
N ALA A 283 -6.34 30.26 -1.78
CA ALA A 283 -5.61 31.02 -2.79
C ALA A 283 -6.53 31.65 -3.86
N PRO A 284 -6.23 32.87 -4.36
CA PRO A 284 -7.09 33.58 -5.29
C PRO A 284 -7.13 32.95 -6.68
N SER A 285 -8.32 32.54 -7.14
CA SER A 285 -8.50 31.97 -8.48
C SER A 285 -8.44 33.05 -9.58
N SER A 286 -7.36 33.05 -10.35
CA SER A 286 -7.06 34.00 -11.43
C SER A 286 -7.90 33.74 -12.70
N LYS A 287 -9.18 34.13 -12.67
CA LYS A 287 -10.08 34.06 -13.84
C LYS A 287 -9.57 34.96 -14.98
N CYS A 288 -9.05 34.34 -16.04
CA CYS A 288 -8.65 35.02 -17.27
C CYS A 288 -9.84 35.67 -17.99
N ASN A 289 -10.06 36.96 -17.75
CA ASN A 289 -11.07 37.75 -18.45
C ASN A 289 -10.65 38.00 -19.92
N GLY A 290 -11.37 37.42 -20.87
CA GLY A 290 -11.09 37.53 -22.30
C GLY A 290 -11.21 38.98 -22.81
N ARG A 291 -10.12 39.51 -23.39
CA ARG A 291 -10.04 40.88 -23.91
C ARG A 291 -10.90 41.05 -25.18
N LYS A 292 -12.17 41.40 -25.00
CA LYS A 292 -13.14 41.69 -26.06
C LYS A 292 -12.63 42.82 -26.97
N ARG A 293 -12.27 42.50 -28.21
CA ARG A 293 -11.97 43.51 -29.25
C ARG A 293 -13.24 44.29 -29.59
N ARG A 294 -13.06 45.59 -29.85
CA ARG A 294 -13.96 46.43 -30.65
C ARG A 294 -13.09 47.24 -31.62
N ASN A 295 -13.72 47.65 -32.72
CA ASN A 295 -13.11 48.37 -33.85
C ASN A 295 -12.45 49.68 -33.42
#